data_AF-A0A0P1I6Y1-F1
#
_entry.id   AF-A0A0P1I6Y1-F1
#
_cell.length_a   1.000
_cell.length_b   1.000
_cell.length_c   1.000
_cell.angle_alpha   90.00
_cell.angle_beta   90.00
_cell.angle_gamma   90.00
#
_symmetry.space_group_name_H-M   'P 1'
#
loop_
_entity.id
_entity.type
_entity.pdbx_description
1 polymer ?
#
loop_
_entity_poly.entity_id
_entity_poly.type
_entity_poly.pdbx_seq_one_letter_code
_entity_poly.pdbx_strand_id
1 'polypeptide(L)'
;MPLSNSPSRYGGLTKTFHWLTALFILTALPLGLLAENAPFADGDQLARKAMLFSLHKTVGIAAFFTSLLRILWALGQTRPGLLNADNRLEAFGAHLVHWLLYGAMLLVPLTGWIHHAATTGFAPILWPLGQDLPLVPKNEALADITAMMHFTFMIVLALSILAHVGGALKHAVIDRDQTLQRMLPGTNTAPDPEPESPSRAPLVSALVIWAGAVGIGITAGLGGLASDTDAAPATTLQAVASGWQVQDGTLYLSVVQFGSEVDGQFTNWTAAITFDETATSDKHGNVDVSIAIDSLTLGSVTDQALGPDFFDVTVHPVATFKADILKSVTGAFVAEGVLTLKGASQPVTLPFDLTINGDTATMQGQTTLNRLDFGIGANMPDESSLGFAVNVDISLVAERDKG
;
A
#
# COMPACT_ATOMS: atom_id res chain seq x y z
N MET A 1 42.84 12.86 3.18
CA MET A 1 42.73 11.71 2.23
C MET A 1 42.20 12.25 0.91
N PRO A 2 42.66 11.74 -0.25
CA PRO A 2 42.11 12.15 -1.55
C PRO A 2 40.61 11.82 -1.63
N LEU A 3 39.83 12.70 -2.25
CA LEU A 3 38.38 12.51 -2.42
C LEU A 3 38.05 11.49 -3.52
N SER A 4 38.86 11.48 -4.58
CA SER A 4 38.73 10.61 -5.75
C SER A 4 39.49 9.29 -5.60
N ASN A 5 39.10 8.30 -6.39
CA ASN A 5 39.76 7.00 -6.46
C ASN A 5 41.11 7.08 -7.18
N SER A 6 41.96 6.08 -6.93
CA SER A 6 43.14 5.74 -7.74
C SER A 6 43.05 4.26 -8.16
N PRO A 7 43.94 3.77 -9.06
CA PRO A 7 43.94 2.36 -9.48
C PRO A 7 44.01 1.35 -8.32
N SER A 8 44.61 1.74 -7.18
CA SER A 8 44.76 0.87 -6.01
C SER A 8 43.95 1.30 -4.78
N ARG A 9 43.33 2.49 -4.76
CA ARG A 9 42.64 2.99 -3.55
C ARG A 9 41.30 3.65 -3.85
N TYR A 10 40.33 3.41 -2.97
CA TYR A 10 39.09 4.18 -2.95
C TYR A 10 39.30 5.54 -2.30
N GLY A 11 38.74 6.59 -2.91
CA GLY A 11 38.73 7.95 -2.38
C GLY A 11 37.76 8.11 -1.21
N GLY A 12 37.95 9.17 -0.42
CA GLY A 12 37.14 9.47 0.76
C GLY A 12 35.65 9.59 0.44
N LEU A 13 35.29 10.21 -0.70
CA LEU A 13 33.88 10.40 -1.06
C LEU A 13 33.20 9.07 -1.42
N THR A 14 33.90 8.18 -2.12
CA THR A 14 33.42 6.81 -2.41
C THR A 14 33.17 6.02 -1.12
N LYS A 15 34.09 6.11 -0.15
CA LYS A 15 33.93 5.46 1.16
C LYS A 15 32.75 6.03 1.94
N THR A 16 32.60 7.36 1.97
CA THR A 16 31.46 8.02 2.64
C THR A 16 30.14 7.56 2.05
N PHE A 17 29.99 7.61 0.72
CA PHE A 17 28.78 7.12 0.07
C PHE A 17 28.51 5.65 0.37
N HIS A 18 29.54 4.79 0.34
CA HIS A 18 29.38 3.39 0.68
C HIS A 18 28.83 3.19 2.10
N TRP A 19 29.47 3.77 3.12
CA TRP A 19 29.07 3.58 4.51
C TRP A 19 27.76 4.26 4.85
N LEU A 20 27.45 5.40 4.24
CA LEU A 20 26.15 6.04 4.40
C LEU A 20 25.03 5.21 3.76
N THR A 21 25.28 4.64 2.57
CA THR A 21 24.34 3.72 1.93
C THR A 21 24.12 2.47 2.80
N ALA A 22 25.20 1.89 3.32
CA ALA A 22 25.13 0.73 4.21
C ALA A 22 24.33 1.05 5.49
N LEU A 23 24.57 2.21 6.12
CA LEU A 23 23.83 2.66 7.29
C LEU A 23 22.33 2.73 7.00
N PHE A 24 21.93 3.38 5.90
CA PHE A 24 20.51 3.51 5.56
C PHE A 24 19.86 2.17 5.24
N ILE A 25 20.50 1.31 4.45
CA ILE A 25 19.94 -0.01 4.10
C ILE A 25 19.82 -0.90 5.34
N LEU A 26 20.86 -0.98 6.17
CA LEU A 26 20.84 -1.78 7.39
C LEU A 26 19.91 -1.21 8.47
N THR A 27 19.48 0.04 8.35
CA THR A 27 18.43 0.64 9.20
C THR A 27 17.03 0.38 8.61
N ALA A 28 16.85 0.55 7.30
CA ALA A 28 15.56 0.38 6.63
C ALA A 28 15.07 -1.07 6.68
N LEU A 29 15.94 -2.07 6.51
CA LEU A 29 15.59 -3.49 6.54
C LEU A 29 14.88 -3.91 7.85
N PRO A 30 15.47 -3.71 9.05
CA PRO A 30 14.78 -4.05 10.28
C PRO A 30 13.55 -3.18 10.54
N LEU A 31 13.55 -1.90 10.16
CA LEU A 31 12.34 -1.06 10.28
C LEU A 31 11.17 -1.62 9.47
N GLY A 32 11.43 -2.08 8.24
CA GLY A 32 10.40 -2.69 7.39
C GLY A 32 9.86 -3.98 7.99
N LEU A 33 10.75 -4.87 8.46
CA LEU A 33 10.34 -6.12 9.13
C LEU A 33 9.56 -5.87 10.41
N LEU A 34 9.97 -4.88 11.22
CA LEU A 34 9.26 -4.51 12.44
C LEU A 34 7.90 -3.87 12.14
N ALA A 35 7.80 -3.05 11.11
CA ALA A 35 6.54 -2.44 10.68
C ALA A 35 5.55 -3.50 10.19
N GLU A 36 6.00 -4.41 9.34
CA GLU A 36 5.19 -5.49 8.78
C GLU A 36 4.57 -6.36 9.88
N ASN A 37 5.42 -6.83 10.80
CA ASN A 37 5.01 -7.71 11.90
C ASN A 37 4.34 -6.97 13.07
N ALA A 38 4.21 -5.64 13.03
CA ALA A 38 3.56 -4.90 14.09
C ALA A 38 2.03 -5.19 14.10
N PRO A 39 1.44 -5.41 15.28
CA PRO A 39 0.00 -5.71 15.43
C PRO A 39 -0.89 -4.49 15.16
N PHE A 40 -2.19 -4.76 14.94
CA PHE A 40 -3.26 -3.77 14.74
C PHE A 40 -4.20 -3.63 15.95
N ALA A 41 -3.87 -4.24 17.09
CA ALA A 41 -4.84 -4.53 18.16
C ALA A 41 -5.40 -3.30 18.89
N ASP A 42 -4.63 -2.21 19.00
CA ASP A 42 -5.08 -0.97 19.62
C ASP A 42 -4.46 0.26 18.92
N GLY A 43 -4.89 1.46 19.32
CA GLY A 43 -4.49 2.72 18.68
C GLY A 43 -3.03 3.05 18.85
N ASP A 44 -2.46 2.73 20.01
CA ASP A 44 -1.04 2.94 20.27
C ASP A 44 -0.18 1.99 19.40
N GLN A 45 -0.61 0.74 19.26
CA GLN A 45 0.04 -0.25 18.40
C GLN A 45 -0.05 0.15 16.92
N LEU A 46 -1.20 0.64 16.47
CA LEU A 46 -1.36 1.11 15.10
C LEU A 46 -0.57 2.39 14.81
N ALA A 47 -0.58 3.36 15.73
CA ALA A 47 0.24 4.57 15.62
C ALA A 47 1.73 4.20 15.56
N ARG A 48 2.16 3.20 16.35
CA ARG A 48 3.52 2.65 16.27
C ARG A 48 3.79 1.99 14.93
N LYS A 49 2.87 1.17 14.40
CA LYS A 49 3.00 0.54 13.07
C LYS A 49 3.15 1.60 11.98
N ALA A 50 2.29 2.61 12.00
CA ALA A 50 2.35 3.75 11.09
C ALA A 50 3.70 4.47 11.20
N MET A 51 4.16 4.77 12.42
CA MET A 51 5.46 5.42 12.64
C MET A 51 6.63 4.58 12.12
N LEU A 52 6.62 3.25 12.32
CA LEU A 52 7.65 2.36 11.80
C LEU A 52 7.67 2.36 10.27
N PHE A 53 6.51 2.32 9.61
CA PHE A 53 6.42 2.46 8.16
C PHE A 53 6.89 3.84 7.67
N SER A 54 6.49 4.91 8.35
CA SER A 54 6.93 6.27 8.06
C SER A 54 8.46 6.40 8.13
N LEU A 55 9.08 5.86 9.17
CA LEU A 55 10.54 5.81 9.31
C LEU A 55 11.18 4.94 8.21
N HIS A 56 10.65 3.74 7.96
CA HIS A 56 11.14 2.84 6.93
C HIS A 56 11.16 3.52 5.54
N LYS A 57 10.05 4.13 5.14
CA LYS A 57 9.92 4.83 3.86
C LYS A 57 10.88 6.02 3.76
N THR A 58 10.97 6.82 4.82
CA THR A 58 11.84 8.00 4.86
C THR A 58 13.31 7.61 4.74
N VAL A 59 13.74 6.59 5.50
CA VAL A 59 15.12 6.07 5.42
C VAL A 59 15.35 5.41 4.05
N GLY A 60 14.38 4.69 3.51
CA GLY A 60 14.44 4.07 2.18
C GLY A 60 14.65 5.10 1.05
N ILE A 61 13.94 6.22 1.10
CA ILE A 61 14.11 7.33 0.15
C ILE A 61 15.48 8.00 0.31
N ALA A 62 15.94 8.20 1.55
CA ALA A 62 17.30 8.70 1.79
C ALA A 62 18.36 7.74 1.22
N ALA A 63 18.16 6.43 1.36
CA ALA A 63 18.99 5.39 0.76
C ALA A 63 18.97 5.47 -0.77
N PHE A 64 17.81 5.66 -1.39
CA PHE A 64 17.67 5.78 -2.84
C PHE A 64 18.49 6.93 -3.41
N PHE A 65 18.30 8.15 -2.90
CA PHE A 65 19.03 9.32 -3.40
C PHE A 65 20.53 9.24 -3.08
N THR A 66 20.90 8.73 -1.91
CA THR A 66 22.32 8.49 -1.57
C THR A 66 22.96 7.49 -2.54
N SER A 67 22.23 6.42 -2.88
CA SER A 67 22.69 5.40 -3.83
C SER A 67 22.77 5.92 -5.26
N LEU A 68 21.81 6.74 -5.67
CA LEU A 68 21.83 7.39 -6.98
C LEU A 68 23.07 8.29 -7.11
N LEU A 69 23.33 9.15 -6.12
CA LEU A 69 24.53 9.98 -6.08
C LEU A 69 25.81 9.15 -6.04
N ARG A 70 25.83 8.05 -5.28
CA ARG A 70 26.94 7.10 -5.25
C ARG A 70 27.23 6.52 -6.63
N ILE A 71 26.20 6.10 -7.37
CA ILE A 71 26.33 5.52 -8.71
C ILE A 71 26.84 6.58 -9.68
N LEU A 72 26.23 7.76 -9.71
CA LEU A 72 26.66 8.87 -10.56
C LEU A 72 28.12 9.25 -10.30
N TRP A 73 28.52 9.31 -9.02
CA TRP A 73 29.92 9.52 -8.65
C TRP A 73 30.82 8.39 -9.17
N ALA A 74 30.45 7.13 -8.93
CA ALA A 74 31.25 5.98 -9.34
C ALA A 74 31.45 5.85 -10.85
N LEU A 75 30.51 6.35 -11.68
CA LEU A 75 30.64 6.39 -13.14
C LEU A 75 31.80 7.31 -13.59
N GLY A 76 32.11 8.36 -12.83
CA GLY A 76 33.20 9.29 -13.11
C GLY A 76 34.55 8.92 -12.48
N GLN A 77 34.65 7.78 -11.80
CA GLN A 77 35.84 7.39 -11.05
C GLN A 77 36.58 6.21 -11.67
N THR A 78 37.90 6.22 -11.55
CA THR A 78 38.71 5.03 -11.75
C THR A 78 38.27 3.95 -10.78
N ARG A 79 38.00 2.74 -11.28
CA ARG A 79 37.65 1.59 -10.44
C ARG A 79 38.92 0.92 -9.95
N PRO A 80 39.16 0.86 -8.63
CA PRO A 80 40.29 0.10 -8.12
C PRO A 80 40.09 -1.40 -8.40
N GLY A 81 41.12 -2.09 -8.91
CA GLY A 81 41.05 -3.52 -9.24
C GLY A 81 40.90 -4.43 -8.01
N LEU A 82 40.47 -5.67 -8.23
CA LEU A 82 40.38 -6.72 -7.20
C LEU A 82 41.78 -7.15 -6.75
N LEU A 83 41.95 -7.51 -5.47
CA LEU A 83 43.24 -7.98 -4.94
C LEU A 83 43.50 -9.48 -5.23
N ASN A 84 42.45 -10.22 -5.56
CA ASN A 84 42.43 -11.66 -5.83
C ASN A 84 41.92 -11.96 -7.26
N ALA A 85 42.29 -11.11 -8.22
CA ALA A 85 41.78 -11.17 -9.59
C ALA A 85 42.15 -12.48 -10.33
N ASP A 86 43.18 -13.19 -9.87
CA ASP A 86 43.62 -14.49 -10.36
C ASP A 86 42.60 -15.61 -10.06
N ASN A 87 41.85 -15.49 -8.95
CA ASN A 87 40.75 -16.40 -8.63
C ASN A 87 39.46 -16.02 -9.38
N ARG A 88 39.29 -16.61 -10.56
CA ARG A 88 38.19 -16.32 -11.48
C ARG A 88 36.78 -16.50 -10.87
N LEU A 89 36.60 -17.45 -9.96
CA LEU A 89 35.29 -17.69 -9.33
C LEU A 89 34.96 -16.59 -8.33
N GLU A 90 35.95 -16.18 -7.53
CA GLU A 90 35.77 -15.08 -6.57
C GLU A 90 35.63 -13.75 -7.29
N ALA A 91 36.40 -13.50 -8.34
CA ALA A 91 36.25 -12.30 -9.18
C ALA A 91 34.86 -12.23 -9.83
N PHE A 92 34.37 -13.35 -10.37
CA PHE A 92 33.02 -13.45 -10.90
C PHE A 92 31.97 -13.15 -9.82
N GLY A 93 32.08 -13.80 -8.66
CA GLY A 93 31.15 -13.62 -7.53
C GLY A 93 31.13 -12.18 -7.02
N ALA A 94 32.29 -11.56 -6.82
CA ALA A 94 32.41 -10.17 -6.39
C ALA A 94 31.74 -9.21 -7.38
N HIS A 95 32.00 -9.38 -8.68
CA HIS A 95 31.37 -8.55 -9.72
C HIS A 95 29.86 -8.78 -9.82
N LEU A 96 29.40 -10.03 -9.73
CA LEU A 96 27.97 -10.36 -9.76
C LEU A 96 27.25 -9.70 -8.59
N VAL A 97 27.76 -9.87 -7.36
CA VAL A 97 27.16 -9.28 -6.16
C VAL A 97 27.18 -7.76 -6.23
N HIS A 98 28.24 -7.12 -6.73
CA HIS A 98 28.24 -5.67 -6.92
C HIS A 98 27.17 -5.20 -7.92
N TRP A 99 26.99 -5.90 -9.05
CA TRP A 99 25.92 -5.57 -10.00
C TRP A 99 24.52 -5.77 -9.42
N LEU A 100 24.31 -6.85 -8.66
CA LEU A 100 23.05 -7.08 -7.95
C LEU A 100 22.79 -5.99 -6.93
N LEU A 101 23.77 -5.61 -6.11
CA LEU A 101 23.64 -4.51 -5.15
C LEU A 101 23.37 -3.17 -5.84
N TYR A 102 24.02 -2.86 -6.97
CA TYR A 102 23.74 -1.64 -7.73
C TYR A 102 22.28 -1.57 -8.22
N GLY A 103 21.74 -2.68 -8.71
CA GLY A 103 20.32 -2.76 -9.04
C GLY A 103 19.44 -2.60 -7.81
N ALA A 104 19.73 -3.36 -6.74
CA ALA A 104 18.87 -3.43 -5.56
C ALA A 104 18.77 -2.10 -4.81
N MET A 105 19.88 -1.35 -4.74
CA MET A 105 19.94 -0.04 -4.11
C MET A 105 19.01 0.99 -4.76
N LEU A 106 18.61 0.79 -6.03
CA LEU A 106 17.65 1.64 -6.73
C LEU A 106 16.26 1.00 -6.82
N LEU A 107 16.19 -0.27 -7.23
CA LEU A 107 14.94 -0.95 -7.56
C LEU A 107 14.07 -1.22 -6.32
N VAL A 108 14.67 -1.58 -5.18
CA VAL A 108 13.92 -1.84 -3.93
C VAL A 108 13.18 -0.58 -3.46
N PRO A 109 13.86 0.55 -3.16
CA PRO A 109 13.15 1.74 -2.72
C PRO A 109 12.26 2.35 -3.81
N LEU A 110 12.62 2.24 -5.09
CA LEU A 110 11.78 2.75 -6.19
C LEU A 110 10.44 2.00 -6.27
N THR A 111 10.46 0.67 -6.21
CA THR A 111 9.21 -0.12 -6.20
C THR A 111 8.37 0.15 -4.96
N GLY A 112 8.99 0.31 -3.78
CA GLY A 112 8.28 0.69 -2.56
C GLY A 112 7.66 2.09 -2.63
N TRP A 113 8.32 3.03 -3.31
CA TRP A 113 7.79 4.38 -3.51
C TRP A 113 6.65 4.42 -4.53
N ILE A 114 6.75 3.65 -5.62
CA ILE A 114 5.63 3.50 -6.57
C ILE A 114 4.44 2.84 -5.87
N HIS A 115 4.67 1.79 -5.07
CA HIS A 115 3.62 1.17 -4.26
C HIS A 115 2.93 2.21 -3.35
N HIS A 116 3.69 3.00 -2.59
CA HIS A 116 3.11 4.06 -1.76
C HIS A 116 2.29 5.07 -2.58
N ALA A 117 2.81 5.51 -3.72
CA ALA A 117 2.14 6.49 -4.58
C ALA A 117 0.87 5.93 -5.24
N ALA A 118 0.83 4.62 -5.54
CA ALA A 118 -0.32 3.94 -6.13
C ALA A 118 -1.44 3.66 -5.12
N THR A 119 -1.21 3.91 -3.83
CA THR A 119 -2.09 3.49 -2.73
C THR A 119 -2.68 4.69 -1.96
N THR A 120 -3.82 4.50 -1.31
CA THR A 120 -4.52 5.50 -0.45
C THR A 120 -4.41 5.12 1.04
N GLY A 121 -4.59 6.07 1.96
CA GLY A 121 -4.70 5.79 3.41
C GLY A 121 -3.43 5.28 4.12
N PHE A 122 -2.24 5.36 3.53
CA PHE A 122 -1.00 4.85 4.13
C PHE A 122 -0.28 5.84 5.05
N ALA A 123 0.52 5.30 5.97
CA ALA A 123 1.45 6.08 6.80
C ALA A 123 2.37 6.98 5.94
N PRO A 124 2.50 8.28 6.26
CA PRO A 124 3.17 9.24 5.40
C PRO A 124 4.70 9.08 5.40
N ILE A 125 5.33 9.47 4.30
CA ILE A 125 6.76 9.76 4.24
C ILE A 125 7.03 11.06 5.00
N LEU A 126 7.96 11.01 5.97
CA LEU A 126 8.29 12.13 6.85
C LEU A 126 9.27 13.09 6.17
N TRP A 127 8.75 13.83 5.21
CA TRP A 127 9.50 14.82 4.44
C TRP A 127 8.62 16.00 4.04
N PRO A 128 9.19 17.14 3.65
CA PRO A 128 8.41 18.32 3.27
C PRO A 128 7.91 18.26 1.81
N LEU A 129 8.17 17.16 1.09
CA LEU A 129 7.73 16.99 -0.29
C LEU A 129 6.36 16.30 -0.34
N GLY A 130 5.71 16.32 -1.51
CA GLY A 130 4.45 15.61 -1.73
C GLY A 130 4.58 14.11 -1.46
N GLN A 131 3.46 13.46 -1.13
CA GLN A 131 3.40 12.01 -0.89
C GLN A 131 3.28 11.21 -2.20
N ASP A 132 2.68 11.82 -3.22
CA ASP A 132 2.47 11.20 -4.52
C ASP A 132 3.68 11.37 -5.47
N LEU A 133 3.73 10.48 -6.45
CA LEU A 133 4.65 10.58 -7.58
C LEU A 133 3.89 11.08 -8.82
N PRO A 134 4.42 12.08 -9.56
CA PRO A 134 3.84 12.46 -10.84
C PRO A 134 3.70 11.24 -11.75
N LEU A 135 2.55 11.14 -12.44
CA LEU A 135 2.24 10.06 -13.39
C LEU A 135 1.97 8.68 -12.78
N VAL A 136 1.98 8.53 -11.46
CA VAL A 136 1.58 7.28 -10.79
C VAL A 136 0.11 7.42 -10.35
N PRO A 137 -0.86 6.75 -11.01
CA PRO A 137 -2.25 6.81 -10.61
C PRO A 137 -2.50 5.98 -9.34
N LYS A 138 -3.56 6.32 -8.59
CA LYS A 138 -4.12 5.43 -7.58
C LYS A 138 -4.71 4.21 -8.29
N ASN A 139 -4.17 3.02 -8.01
CA ASN A 139 -4.54 1.79 -8.69
C ASN A 139 -4.09 0.57 -7.88
N GLU A 140 -5.04 -0.26 -7.46
CA GLU A 140 -4.80 -1.45 -6.63
C GLU A 140 -3.87 -2.45 -7.33
N ALA A 141 -4.13 -2.79 -8.59
CA ALA A 141 -3.30 -3.73 -9.33
C ALA A 141 -1.82 -3.27 -9.42
N LEU A 142 -1.59 -1.97 -9.63
CA LEU A 142 -0.24 -1.40 -9.62
C LEU A 142 0.37 -1.47 -8.22
N ALA A 143 -0.40 -1.16 -7.18
CA ALA A 143 0.04 -1.25 -5.80
C ALA A 143 0.47 -2.68 -5.44
N ASP A 144 -0.31 -3.69 -5.78
CA ASP A 144 -0.01 -5.10 -5.46
C ASP A 144 1.20 -5.62 -6.23
N ILE A 145 1.28 -5.34 -7.53
CA ILE A 145 2.45 -5.69 -8.35
C ILE A 145 3.72 -5.08 -7.75
N THR A 146 3.68 -3.79 -7.38
CA THR A 146 4.87 -3.10 -6.87
C THR A 146 5.21 -3.47 -5.43
N ALA A 147 4.23 -3.82 -4.60
CA ALA A 147 4.45 -4.44 -3.29
C ALA A 147 5.19 -5.78 -3.44
N MET A 148 4.72 -6.63 -4.36
CA MET A 148 5.28 -7.95 -4.57
C MET A 148 6.66 -7.91 -5.23
N MET A 149 6.89 -6.95 -6.13
CA MET A 149 8.22 -6.62 -6.63
C MET A 149 9.15 -6.12 -5.52
N HIS A 150 8.68 -5.22 -4.64
CA HIS A 150 9.48 -4.71 -3.52
C HIS A 150 9.95 -5.85 -2.62
N PHE A 151 9.05 -6.76 -2.24
CA PHE A 151 9.39 -7.94 -1.45
C PHE A 151 10.38 -8.86 -2.16
N THR A 152 10.14 -9.19 -3.43
CA THR A 152 11.04 -10.05 -4.22
C THR A 152 12.43 -9.42 -4.37
N PHE A 153 12.49 -8.12 -4.61
CA PHE A 153 13.75 -7.37 -4.74
C PHE A 153 14.48 -7.26 -3.40
N MET A 154 13.74 -7.19 -2.28
CA MET A 154 14.31 -7.24 -0.94
C MET A 154 15.01 -8.58 -0.67
N ILE A 155 14.46 -9.72 -1.14
CA ILE A 155 15.14 -11.02 -1.04
C ILE A 155 16.48 -10.98 -1.81
N VAL A 156 16.48 -10.47 -3.05
CA VAL A 156 17.71 -10.33 -3.84
C VAL A 156 18.73 -9.42 -3.12
N LEU A 157 18.27 -8.31 -2.55
CA LEU A 157 19.09 -7.41 -1.74
C LEU A 157 19.70 -8.12 -0.53
N ALA A 158 18.88 -8.81 0.27
CA ALA A 158 19.29 -9.49 1.49
C ALA A 158 20.34 -10.58 1.20
N LEU A 159 20.09 -11.43 0.21
CA LEU A 159 21.05 -12.45 -0.23
C LEU A 159 22.35 -11.82 -0.75
N SER A 160 22.26 -10.71 -1.49
CA SER A 160 23.43 -9.99 -2.00
C SER A 160 24.23 -9.33 -0.88
N ILE A 161 23.59 -8.78 0.15
CA ILE A 161 24.26 -8.23 1.34
C ILE A 161 24.98 -9.34 2.09
N LEU A 162 24.33 -10.49 2.31
CA LEU A 162 24.94 -11.65 2.98
C LEU A 162 26.17 -12.12 2.21
N ALA A 163 26.08 -12.25 0.89
CA ALA A 163 27.21 -12.62 0.05
C ALA A 163 28.33 -11.56 0.06
N HIS A 164 27.97 -10.27 0.03
CA HIS A 164 28.92 -9.16 0.04
C HIS A 164 29.70 -9.07 1.35
N VAL A 165 28.99 -9.06 2.48
CA VAL A 165 29.59 -8.99 3.82
C VAL A 165 30.34 -10.28 4.12
N GLY A 166 29.76 -11.44 3.79
CA GLY A 166 30.42 -12.74 3.93
C GLY A 166 31.72 -12.82 3.13
N GLY A 167 31.72 -12.33 1.88
CA GLY A 167 32.92 -12.21 1.06
C GLY A 167 33.96 -11.29 1.70
N ALA A 168 33.58 -10.08 2.12
CA ALA A 168 34.49 -9.14 2.76
C ALA A 168 35.11 -9.70 4.06
N LEU A 169 34.34 -10.45 4.86
CA LEU A 169 34.81 -11.12 6.06
C LEU A 169 35.73 -12.31 5.75
N LYS A 170 35.40 -13.12 4.73
CA LYS A 170 36.26 -14.19 4.24
C LYS A 170 37.62 -13.64 3.80
N HIS A 171 37.62 -12.54 3.03
CA HIS A 171 38.83 -11.82 2.65
C HIS A 171 39.64 -11.32 3.86
N ALA A 172 38.98 -10.74 4.87
CA ALA A 172 39.65 -10.21 6.04
C ALA A 172 40.20 -11.29 7.00
N VAL A 173 39.48 -12.40 7.17
CA VAL A 173 39.76 -13.39 8.23
C VAL A 173 40.49 -14.63 7.70
N ILE A 174 40.08 -15.13 6.52
CA ILE A 174 40.61 -16.36 5.92
C ILE A 174 41.75 -16.02 4.97
N ASP A 175 41.50 -15.18 3.96
CA ASP A 175 42.55 -14.81 2.98
C ASP A 175 43.56 -13.82 3.57
N ARG A 176 43.13 -13.08 4.62
CA ARG A 176 43.91 -12.05 5.31
C ARG A 176 44.44 -10.96 4.37
N ASP A 177 43.63 -10.60 3.37
CA ASP A 177 43.96 -9.53 2.44
C ASP A 177 43.44 -8.16 2.90
N GLN A 178 43.73 -7.12 2.12
CA GLN A 178 43.35 -5.74 2.45
C GLN A 178 42.02 -5.30 1.81
N THR A 179 41.20 -6.21 1.28
CA THR A 179 39.95 -5.89 0.55
C THR A 179 39.00 -5.05 1.41
N LEU A 180 38.69 -5.50 2.64
CA LEU A 180 37.87 -4.74 3.58
C LEU A 180 38.55 -3.44 4.02
N GLN A 181 39.86 -3.48 4.28
CA GLN A 181 40.63 -2.31 4.72
C GLN A 181 40.56 -1.18 3.70
N ARG A 182 40.52 -1.49 2.39
CA ARG A 182 40.38 -0.46 1.33
C ARG A 182 39.10 0.35 1.43
N MET A 183 38.07 -0.15 2.11
CA MET A 183 36.80 0.57 2.33
C MET A 183 36.71 1.28 3.69
N LEU A 184 37.53 0.93 4.68
CA LEU A 184 37.53 1.61 5.98
C LEU A 184 38.05 3.06 5.88
N PRO A 185 37.58 3.97 6.75
CA PRO A 185 38.21 5.28 6.94
C PRO A 185 39.68 5.09 7.34
N GLY A 186 40.60 5.82 6.72
CA GLY A 186 42.04 5.63 6.96
C GLY A 186 42.89 5.65 5.70
N THR A 187 44.19 5.90 5.89
CA THR A 187 45.22 5.66 4.88
C THR A 187 45.60 4.18 4.93
N ASN A 188 44.94 3.38 4.11
CA ASN A 188 45.24 1.95 4.00
C ASN A 188 46.06 1.72 2.72
N THR A 189 47.31 1.34 2.90
CA THR A 189 48.21 0.91 1.82
C THR A 189 47.85 -0.52 1.46
N ALA A 190 47.11 -0.69 0.37
CA ALA A 190 46.94 -1.99 -0.27
C ALA A 190 47.95 -2.14 -1.43
N PRO A 191 48.36 -3.38 -1.76
CA PRO A 191 49.13 -3.65 -2.97
C PRO A 191 48.40 -3.13 -4.20
N ASP A 192 49.15 -2.83 -5.26
CA ASP A 192 48.52 -2.55 -6.54
C ASP A 192 47.86 -3.84 -7.06
N PRO A 193 46.58 -3.79 -7.47
CA PRO A 193 45.86 -4.96 -7.94
C PRO A 193 46.45 -5.46 -9.25
N GLU A 194 46.41 -6.78 -9.46
CA GLU A 194 46.83 -7.37 -10.73
C GLU A 194 45.90 -6.95 -11.88
N PRO A 195 46.40 -6.91 -13.13
CA PRO A 195 45.58 -6.63 -14.30
C PRO A 195 44.50 -7.70 -14.50
N GLU A 196 43.23 -7.30 -14.37
CA GLU A 196 42.09 -8.19 -14.65
C GLU A 196 41.68 -8.13 -16.12
N SER A 197 41.33 -9.28 -16.71
CA SER A 197 40.71 -9.32 -18.04
C SER A 197 39.22 -8.95 -17.95
N PRO A 198 38.73 -7.96 -18.72
CA PRO A 198 37.34 -7.53 -18.63
C PRO A 198 36.38 -8.66 -19.03
N SER A 199 35.43 -8.99 -18.16
CA SER A 199 34.35 -9.97 -18.43
C SER A 199 32.97 -9.33 -18.28
N ARG A 200 32.08 -9.59 -19.24
CA ARG A 200 30.67 -9.17 -19.18
C ARG A 200 29.76 -10.21 -18.52
N ALA A 201 30.24 -11.42 -18.26
CA ALA A 201 29.43 -12.51 -17.73
C ALA A 201 28.74 -12.18 -16.39
N PRO A 202 29.39 -11.51 -15.41
CA PRO A 202 28.71 -11.13 -14.17
C PRO A 202 27.55 -10.15 -14.40
N LEU A 203 27.72 -9.19 -15.31
CA LEU A 203 26.67 -8.23 -15.66
C LEU A 203 25.47 -8.93 -16.30
N VAL A 204 25.71 -9.78 -17.30
CA VAL A 204 24.63 -10.54 -17.97
C VAL A 204 23.90 -11.43 -16.96
N SER A 205 24.63 -12.09 -16.07
CA SER A 205 24.03 -12.93 -15.01
C SER A 205 23.16 -12.10 -14.06
N ALA A 206 23.63 -10.91 -13.65
CA ALA A 206 22.85 -9.99 -12.83
C ALA A 206 21.56 -9.56 -13.54
N LEU A 207 21.63 -9.24 -14.83
CA LEU A 207 20.45 -8.85 -15.63
C LEU A 207 19.43 -10.00 -15.74
N VAL A 208 19.89 -11.25 -15.90
CA VAL A 208 19.01 -12.43 -15.90
C VAL A 208 18.32 -12.61 -14.54
N ILE A 209 19.07 -12.46 -13.44
CA ILE A 209 18.50 -12.54 -12.08
C ILE A 209 17.46 -11.43 -11.87
N TRP A 210 17.74 -10.19 -12.28
CA TRP A 210 16.78 -9.09 -12.18
C TRP A 210 15.55 -9.31 -13.05
N ALA A 211 15.70 -9.82 -14.28
CA ALA A 211 14.57 -10.16 -15.13
C ALA A 211 13.69 -11.24 -14.51
N GLY A 212 14.30 -12.27 -13.91
CA GLY A 212 13.58 -13.31 -13.16
C GLY A 212 12.85 -12.74 -11.94
N ALA A 213 13.51 -11.90 -11.14
CA ALA A 213 12.90 -11.25 -9.98
C ALA A 213 11.71 -10.34 -10.37
N VAL A 214 11.83 -9.60 -11.47
CA VAL A 214 10.72 -8.80 -12.03
C VAL A 214 9.55 -9.71 -12.44
N GLY A 215 9.83 -10.79 -13.17
CA GLY A 215 8.80 -11.73 -13.61
C GLY A 215 8.07 -12.41 -12.45
N ILE A 216 8.80 -12.78 -11.39
CA ILE A 216 8.22 -13.33 -10.15
C ILE A 216 7.33 -12.29 -9.47
N GLY A 217 7.81 -11.05 -9.29
CA GLY A 217 7.04 -9.98 -8.67
C GLY A 217 5.74 -9.66 -9.42
N ILE A 218 5.80 -9.55 -10.75
CA ILE A 218 4.61 -9.31 -11.59
C ILE A 218 3.62 -10.48 -11.48
N THR A 219 4.10 -11.71 -11.63
CA THR A 219 3.23 -12.90 -11.60
C THR A 219 2.56 -13.07 -10.24
N ALA A 220 3.30 -12.86 -9.15
CA ALA A 220 2.77 -12.96 -7.80
C ALA A 220 1.78 -11.83 -7.49
N GLY A 221 2.07 -10.58 -7.91
CA GLY A 221 1.13 -9.47 -7.74
C GLY A 221 -0.17 -9.65 -8.52
N LEU A 222 -0.09 -10.09 -9.79
CA LEU A 222 -1.27 -10.46 -10.58
C LEU A 222 -2.01 -11.68 -10.02
N GLY A 223 -1.28 -12.61 -9.41
CA GLY A 223 -1.85 -13.78 -8.75
C GLY A 223 -2.66 -13.43 -7.50
N GLY A 224 -2.27 -12.38 -6.76
CA GLY A 224 -3.06 -11.83 -5.66
C GLY A 224 -4.45 -11.41 -6.13
N LEU A 225 -4.52 -10.60 -7.20
CA LEU A 225 -5.78 -10.16 -7.82
C LEU A 225 -6.67 -11.32 -8.29
N ALA A 226 -6.06 -12.44 -8.72
CA ALA A 226 -6.79 -13.63 -9.12
C ALA A 226 -7.23 -14.47 -7.90
N SER A 227 -6.51 -14.41 -6.78
CA SER A 227 -6.84 -15.15 -5.56
C SER A 227 -8.02 -14.54 -4.81
N ASP A 228 -8.31 -13.25 -5.02
CA ASP A 228 -9.58 -12.63 -4.60
C ASP A 228 -10.81 -13.22 -5.30
N THR A 229 -10.63 -14.05 -6.34
CA THR A 229 -11.72 -14.82 -6.94
C THR A 229 -11.99 -16.17 -6.26
N ASP A 230 -11.10 -16.64 -5.37
CA ASP A 230 -11.40 -17.66 -4.35
C ASP A 230 -12.04 -16.99 -3.11
N ALA A 231 -12.89 -15.98 -3.36
CA ALA A 231 -13.69 -15.33 -2.34
C ALA A 231 -14.42 -16.39 -1.51
N ALA A 232 -14.39 -16.22 -0.19
CA ALA A 232 -15.33 -16.88 0.71
C ALA A 232 -16.74 -16.76 0.10
N PRO A 233 -17.61 -17.78 0.22
CA PRO A 233 -18.91 -17.78 -0.43
C PRO A 233 -19.62 -16.46 -0.16
N ALA A 234 -19.80 -15.67 -1.22
CA ALA A 234 -20.36 -14.31 -1.12
C ALA A 234 -21.68 -14.35 -0.37
N THR A 235 -21.87 -13.42 0.55
CA THR A 235 -23.07 -13.33 1.37
C THR A 235 -24.28 -13.15 0.45
N THR A 236 -25.07 -14.21 0.30
CA THR A 236 -26.28 -14.18 -0.52
C THR A 236 -27.36 -13.43 0.23
N LEU A 237 -27.71 -12.25 -0.24
CA LEU A 237 -28.87 -11.51 0.25
C LEU A 237 -30.15 -12.13 -0.32
N GLN A 238 -31.21 -12.15 0.48
CA GLN A 238 -32.52 -12.60 0.00
C GLN A 238 -33.09 -11.56 -0.96
N ALA A 239 -33.64 -12.02 -2.08
CA ALA A 239 -34.44 -11.16 -2.94
C ALA A 239 -35.63 -10.61 -2.13
N VAL A 240 -35.88 -9.31 -2.26
CA VAL A 240 -36.94 -8.63 -1.52
C VAL A 240 -38.05 -8.19 -2.47
N ALA A 241 -39.30 -8.36 -2.05
CA ALA A 241 -40.43 -7.77 -2.75
C ALA A 241 -40.37 -6.25 -2.58
N SER A 242 -40.38 -5.53 -3.69
CA SER A 242 -40.24 -4.07 -3.72
C SER A 242 -41.25 -3.49 -4.70
N GLY A 243 -41.94 -2.41 -4.32
CA GLY A 243 -42.80 -1.65 -5.22
C GLY A 243 -41.99 -0.83 -6.24
N TRP A 244 -40.69 -0.63 -5.97
CA TRP A 244 -39.72 -0.01 -6.87
C TRP A 244 -38.45 -0.87 -6.91
N GLN A 245 -38.25 -1.57 -8.01
CA GLN A 245 -37.12 -2.48 -8.21
C GLN A 245 -35.90 -1.69 -8.65
N VAL A 246 -34.85 -1.69 -7.83
CA VAL A 246 -33.56 -1.06 -8.17
C VAL A 246 -32.95 -1.79 -9.37
N GLN A 247 -32.68 -1.05 -10.45
CA GLN A 247 -32.04 -1.57 -11.66
C GLN A 247 -30.53 -1.32 -11.66
N ASP A 248 -30.13 -0.18 -11.12
CA ASP A 248 -28.74 0.25 -10.99
C ASP A 248 -28.62 1.15 -9.76
N GLY A 249 -27.47 1.11 -9.11
CA GLY A 249 -27.23 1.99 -7.98
C GLY A 249 -25.87 1.80 -7.32
N THR A 250 -25.46 2.83 -6.61
CA THR A 250 -24.19 2.90 -5.90
C THR A 250 -24.43 3.24 -4.44
N LEU A 251 -23.67 2.57 -3.58
CA LEU A 251 -23.56 2.87 -2.16
C LEU A 251 -22.09 3.17 -1.87
N TYR A 252 -21.71 4.43 -2.07
CA TYR A 252 -20.35 4.92 -1.88
C TYR A 252 -20.12 5.40 -0.46
N LEU A 253 -18.89 5.27 0.00
CA LEU A 253 -18.43 5.85 1.25
C LEU A 253 -17.05 6.48 1.08
N SER A 254 -16.77 7.55 1.83
CA SER A 254 -15.42 8.11 1.95
C SER A 254 -15.07 8.44 3.40
N VAL A 255 -13.79 8.23 3.74
CA VAL A 255 -13.23 8.53 5.06
C VAL A 255 -11.81 9.06 4.91
N VAL A 256 -11.39 9.97 5.79
CA VAL A 256 -10.01 10.48 5.79
C VAL A 256 -9.14 9.57 6.65
N GLN A 257 -8.03 9.07 6.11
CA GLN A 257 -7.03 8.29 6.85
C GLN A 257 -5.63 8.90 6.62
N PHE A 258 -4.93 9.21 7.71
CA PHE A 258 -3.64 9.92 7.68
C PHE A 258 -3.63 11.15 6.76
N GLY A 259 -4.75 11.90 6.75
CA GLY A 259 -4.93 13.12 5.95
C GLY A 259 -5.25 12.89 4.46
N SER A 260 -5.37 11.64 4.00
CA SER A 260 -5.79 11.30 2.64
C SER A 260 -7.22 10.77 2.63
N GLU A 261 -8.02 11.15 1.64
CA GLU A 261 -9.32 10.52 1.43
C GLU A 261 -9.13 9.07 0.94
N VAL A 262 -9.92 8.18 1.53
CA VAL A 262 -10.06 6.78 1.15
C VAL A 262 -11.53 6.57 0.83
N ASP A 263 -11.81 6.24 -0.41
CA ASP A 263 -13.15 6.01 -0.92
C ASP A 263 -13.37 4.55 -1.32
N GLY A 264 -14.63 4.15 -1.30
CA GLY A 264 -15.04 2.79 -1.55
C GLY A 264 -16.54 2.65 -1.75
N GLN A 265 -16.99 1.43 -2.00
CA GLN A 265 -18.40 1.14 -2.21
C GLN A 265 -18.77 -0.27 -1.76
N PHE A 266 -20.06 -0.48 -1.53
CA PHE A 266 -20.64 -1.82 -1.41
C PHE A 266 -21.32 -2.21 -2.73
N THR A 267 -20.96 -3.37 -3.25
CA THR A 267 -21.43 -3.84 -4.58
C THR A 267 -22.61 -4.82 -4.50
N ASN A 268 -22.92 -5.36 -3.33
CA ASN A 268 -24.01 -6.30 -3.13
C ASN A 268 -24.93 -5.82 -2.00
N TRP A 269 -26.10 -5.30 -2.40
CA TRP A 269 -27.13 -4.83 -1.50
C TRP A 269 -28.50 -4.98 -2.16
N THR A 270 -29.55 -5.01 -1.35
CA THR A 270 -30.94 -5.09 -1.78
C THR A 270 -31.77 -4.02 -1.07
N ALA A 271 -32.75 -3.44 -1.74
CA ALA A 271 -33.66 -2.48 -1.14
C ALA A 271 -35.12 -2.85 -1.44
N ALA A 272 -35.91 -3.03 -0.37
CA ALA A 272 -37.36 -3.15 -0.45
C ALA A 272 -37.95 -1.75 -0.27
N ILE A 273 -38.54 -1.20 -1.33
CA ILE A 273 -39.00 0.19 -1.37
C ILE A 273 -40.51 0.20 -1.57
N THR A 274 -41.21 0.94 -0.71
CA THR A 274 -42.60 1.32 -0.90
C THR A 274 -42.69 2.83 -0.96
N PHE A 275 -43.38 3.37 -1.97
CA PHE A 275 -43.50 4.81 -2.15
C PHE A 275 -44.83 5.19 -2.80
N ASP A 276 -45.55 6.12 -2.18
CA ASP A 276 -46.81 6.70 -2.63
C ASP A 276 -46.60 8.19 -2.95
N GLU A 277 -46.67 8.51 -4.24
CA GLU A 277 -46.55 9.87 -4.78
C GLU A 277 -47.70 10.79 -4.37
N THR A 278 -48.84 10.21 -3.99
CA THR A 278 -50.10 10.91 -3.73
C THR A 278 -50.45 10.99 -2.25
N ALA A 279 -49.55 10.53 -1.38
CA ALA A 279 -49.75 10.57 0.06
C ALA A 279 -50.07 12.00 0.53
N THR A 280 -51.15 12.12 1.30
CA THR A 280 -51.58 13.39 1.90
C THR A 280 -51.01 13.62 3.30
N SER A 281 -50.34 12.61 3.86
CA SER A 281 -49.55 12.70 5.10
C SER A 281 -48.08 12.93 4.80
N ASP A 282 -47.32 13.41 5.79
CA ASP A 282 -45.87 13.63 5.65
C ASP A 282 -45.09 12.34 5.32
N LYS A 283 -45.64 11.16 5.67
CA LYS A 283 -45.08 9.86 5.31
C LYS A 283 -45.55 9.43 3.93
N HIS A 284 -44.59 9.21 3.03
CA HIS A 284 -44.79 8.76 1.66
C HIS A 284 -44.47 7.28 1.46
N GLY A 285 -43.84 6.61 2.42
CA GLY A 285 -43.47 5.20 2.26
C GLY A 285 -42.46 4.71 3.26
N ASN A 286 -41.79 3.61 2.94
CA ASN A 286 -40.68 3.06 3.71
C ASN A 286 -39.65 2.39 2.81
N VAL A 287 -38.46 2.18 3.36
CA VAL A 287 -37.38 1.42 2.75
C VAL A 287 -36.74 0.48 3.77
N ASP A 288 -36.46 -0.75 3.34
CA ASP A 288 -35.67 -1.73 4.08
C ASP A 288 -34.49 -2.17 3.20
N VAL A 289 -33.27 -1.76 3.58
CA VAL A 289 -32.04 -2.05 2.85
C VAL A 289 -31.25 -3.11 3.61
N SER A 290 -30.74 -4.11 2.90
CA SER A 290 -29.74 -5.05 3.40
C SER A 290 -28.47 -4.94 2.57
N ILE A 291 -27.31 -4.89 3.21
CA ILE A 291 -26.00 -4.68 2.57
C ILE A 291 -25.10 -5.84 2.98
N ALA A 292 -24.55 -6.56 2.02
CA ALA A 292 -23.55 -7.59 2.25
C ALA A 292 -22.20 -6.92 2.51
N ILE A 293 -21.67 -7.08 3.72
CA ILE A 293 -20.47 -6.36 4.16
C ILE A 293 -19.22 -6.82 3.41
N ASP A 294 -19.16 -8.11 3.03
CA ASP A 294 -18.08 -8.69 2.23
C ASP A 294 -17.98 -8.13 0.80
N SER A 295 -18.98 -7.37 0.35
CA SER A 295 -18.99 -6.70 -0.94
C SER A 295 -18.32 -5.33 -0.96
N LEU A 296 -17.73 -4.93 0.18
CA LEU A 296 -16.97 -3.71 0.33
C LEU A 296 -15.69 -3.76 -0.52
N THR A 297 -15.49 -2.72 -1.31
CA THR A 297 -14.20 -2.37 -1.90
C THR A 297 -13.79 -1.01 -1.36
N LEU A 298 -12.65 -0.90 -0.68
CA LEU A 298 -12.14 0.30 -0.01
C LEU A 298 -10.63 0.47 -0.25
N GLY A 299 -10.16 0.24 -1.47
CA GLY A 299 -8.74 0.34 -1.77
C GLY A 299 -7.92 -0.76 -1.08
N SER A 300 -6.65 -0.45 -0.81
CA SER A 300 -5.72 -1.32 -0.09
C SER A 300 -6.07 -1.60 1.37
N VAL A 301 -7.05 -0.89 1.93
CA VAL A 301 -7.47 -1.05 3.33
C VAL A 301 -8.73 -1.91 3.46
N THR A 302 -9.22 -2.48 2.35
CA THR A 302 -10.41 -3.35 2.32
C THR A 302 -10.32 -4.48 3.34
N ASP A 303 -9.24 -5.27 3.33
CA ASP A 303 -9.07 -6.40 4.27
C ASP A 303 -9.05 -5.94 5.73
N GLN A 304 -8.40 -4.81 6.00
CA GLN A 304 -8.38 -4.23 7.34
C GLN A 304 -9.79 -3.80 7.77
N ALA A 305 -10.54 -3.15 6.88
CA ALA A 305 -11.90 -2.71 7.13
C ALA A 305 -12.86 -3.89 7.35
N LEU A 306 -12.68 -5.00 6.66
CA LEU A 306 -13.48 -6.22 6.86
C LEU A 306 -13.15 -6.95 8.17
N GLY A 307 -11.97 -6.68 8.74
CA GLY A 307 -11.48 -7.29 9.98
C GLY A 307 -12.27 -6.94 11.24
N PRO A 308 -11.98 -7.63 12.37
CA PRO A 308 -12.78 -7.59 13.60
C PRO A 308 -12.82 -6.22 14.30
N ASP A 309 -11.76 -5.42 14.14
CA ASP A 309 -11.71 -4.08 14.74
C ASP A 309 -12.64 -3.09 14.02
N PHE A 310 -13.03 -3.39 12.78
CA PHE A 310 -13.84 -2.55 11.91
C PHE A 310 -15.21 -3.17 11.67
N PHE A 311 -15.54 -3.63 10.47
CA PHE A 311 -16.86 -4.17 10.16
C PHE A 311 -17.11 -5.56 10.77
N ASP A 312 -16.05 -6.31 11.08
CA ASP A 312 -16.11 -7.69 11.59
C ASP A 312 -17.05 -8.56 10.75
N VAL A 313 -16.76 -8.67 9.45
CA VAL A 313 -17.63 -9.34 8.47
C VAL A 313 -17.94 -10.78 8.83
N THR A 314 -17.04 -11.44 9.57
CA THR A 314 -17.20 -12.83 9.99
C THR A 314 -18.32 -13.01 11.02
N VAL A 315 -18.55 -12.02 11.88
CA VAL A 315 -19.60 -12.02 12.91
C VAL A 315 -20.83 -11.25 12.45
N HIS A 316 -20.62 -10.18 11.66
CA HIS A 316 -21.63 -9.25 11.19
C HIS A 316 -21.63 -9.14 9.65
N PRO A 317 -22.06 -10.19 8.93
CA PRO A 317 -21.96 -10.23 7.47
C PRO A 317 -22.95 -9.32 6.75
N VAL A 318 -23.99 -8.84 7.44
CA VAL A 318 -25.06 -8.01 6.86
C VAL A 318 -25.30 -6.78 7.72
N ALA A 319 -25.32 -5.61 7.07
CA ALA A 319 -25.86 -4.37 7.65
C ALA A 319 -27.27 -4.11 7.14
N THR A 320 -28.08 -3.42 7.94
CA THR A 320 -29.47 -3.11 7.57
C THR A 320 -29.81 -1.65 7.84
N PHE A 321 -30.50 -1.01 6.91
CA PHE A 321 -31.08 0.33 7.11
C PHE A 321 -32.59 0.27 6.90
N LYS A 322 -33.36 0.59 7.94
CA LYS A 322 -34.83 0.60 7.88
C LYS A 322 -35.34 2.00 8.17
N ALA A 323 -36.02 2.60 7.21
CA ALA A 323 -36.42 3.99 7.30
C ALA A 323 -37.82 4.26 6.77
N ASP A 324 -38.46 5.28 7.32
CA ASP A 324 -39.64 5.88 6.75
C ASP A 324 -39.23 6.97 5.77
N ILE A 325 -39.91 7.01 4.62
CA ILE A 325 -39.71 8.05 3.61
C ILE A 325 -40.68 9.19 3.93
N LEU A 326 -40.13 10.33 4.30
CA LEU A 326 -40.86 11.51 4.72
C LEU A 326 -40.64 12.66 3.73
N LYS A 327 -41.62 13.55 3.64
CA LYS A 327 -41.49 14.81 2.92
C LYS A 327 -41.51 15.96 3.91
N SER A 328 -40.45 16.76 3.91
CA SER A 328 -40.30 17.88 4.83
C SER A 328 -41.27 19.01 4.48
N VAL A 329 -41.47 19.93 5.42
CA VAL A 329 -42.25 21.17 5.21
C VAL A 329 -41.67 22.07 4.11
N THR A 330 -40.39 21.91 3.76
CA THR A 330 -39.74 22.63 2.66
C THR A 330 -39.88 21.92 1.32
N GLY A 331 -40.52 20.74 1.29
CA GLY A 331 -40.77 19.94 0.10
C GLY A 331 -39.68 18.94 -0.26
N ALA A 332 -38.58 18.90 0.50
CA ALA A 332 -37.47 17.95 0.31
C ALA A 332 -37.81 16.58 0.90
N PHE A 333 -37.34 15.50 0.26
CA PHE A 333 -37.51 14.16 0.80
C PHE A 333 -36.38 13.78 1.76
N VAL A 334 -36.73 13.01 2.78
CA VAL A 334 -35.81 12.50 3.79
C VAL A 334 -36.19 11.06 4.12
N ALA A 335 -35.20 10.16 4.16
CA ALA A 335 -35.36 8.85 4.77
C ALA A 335 -34.85 8.92 6.22
N GLU A 336 -35.77 8.79 7.19
CA GLU A 336 -35.44 8.78 8.61
C GLU A 336 -35.64 7.39 9.18
N GLY A 337 -34.59 6.82 9.75
CA GLY A 337 -34.61 5.42 10.12
C GLY A 337 -33.48 5.00 11.04
N VAL A 338 -33.31 3.69 11.17
CA VAL A 338 -32.27 3.06 11.98
C VAL A 338 -31.32 2.31 11.08
N LEU A 339 -30.04 2.68 11.12
CA LEU A 339 -28.95 1.91 10.55
C LEU A 339 -28.42 0.95 11.62
N THR A 340 -28.35 -0.33 11.30
CA THR A 340 -27.68 -1.34 12.13
C THR A 340 -26.43 -1.81 11.43
N LEU A 341 -25.28 -1.61 12.08
CA LEU A 341 -23.95 -1.88 11.55
C LEU A 341 -23.07 -2.41 12.69
N LYS A 342 -22.35 -3.51 12.45
CA LYS A 342 -21.51 -4.19 13.46
C LYS A 342 -22.25 -4.44 14.81
N GLY A 343 -23.53 -4.83 14.73
CA GLY A 343 -24.38 -5.08 15.91
C GLY A 343 -24.84 -3.83 16.67
N ALA A 344 -24.39 -2.63 16.32
CA ALA A 344 -24.86 -1.37 16.88
C ALA A 344 -25.95 -0.75 15.99
N SER A 345 -26.97 -0.16 16.60
CA SER A 345 -28.09 0.48 15.90
C SER A 345 -28.14 1.96 16.23
N GLN A 346 -28.12 2.82 15.20
CA GLN A 346 -28.16 4.28 15.35
C GLN A 346 -29.24 4.90 14.47
N PRO A 347 -29.91 5.97 14.95
CA PRO A 347 -30.80 6.75 14.10
C PRO A 347 -29.98 7.48 13.03
N VAL A 348 -30.44 7.40 11.77
CA VAL A 348 -29.82 8.04 10.62
C VAL A 348 -30.88 8.79 9.83
N THR A 349 -30.51 10.01 9.44
CA THR A 349 -31.29 10.88 8.57
C THR A 349 -30.55 10.98 7.24
N LEU A 350 -31.23 10.62 6.16
CA LEU A 350 -30.71 10.70 4.79
C LEU A 350 -31.61 11.63 3.97
N PRO A 351 -31.23 12.90 3.80
CA PRO A 351 -31.84 13.78 2.81
C PRO A 351 -31.55 13.27 1.40
N PHE A 352 -32.54 13.36 0.50
CA PHE A 352 -32.35 12.96 -0.89
C PHE A 352 -33.23 13.75 -1.87
N ASP A 353 -32.73 13.86 -3.08
CA ASP A 353 -33.48 14.33 -4.25
C ASP A 353 -34.12 13.14 -4.96
N LEU A 354 -35.37 13.32 -5.39
CA LEU A 354 -36.14 12.30 -6.10
C LEU A 354 -36.78 12.89 -7.35
N THR A 355 -36.51 12.27 -8.49
CA THR A 355 -37.19 12.56 -9.76
C THR A 355 -37.87 11.31 -10.26
N ILE A 356 -39.18 11.40 -10.53
CA ILE A 356 -39.97 10.30 -11.10
C ILE A 356 -40.45 10.72 -12.48
N ASN A 357 -40.14 9.91 -13.49
CA ASN A 357 -40.57 10.07 -14.87
C ASN A 357 -41.32 8.81 -15.32
N GLY A 358 -42.64 8.80 -15.13
CA GLY A 358 -43.47 7.65 -15.43
C GLY A 358 -43.20 6.47 -14.49
N ASP A 359 -42.59 5.42 -15.02
CA ASP A 359 -42.26 4.19 -14.28
C ASP A 359 -40.81 4.15 -13.81
N THR A 360 -40.01 5.19 -14.08
CA THR A 360 -38.60 5.25 -13.68
C THR A 360 -38.39 6.34 -12.62
N ALA A 361 -37.75 5.98 -11.52
CA ALA A 361 -37.34 6.88 -10.45
C ALA A 361 -35.81 6.98 -10.39
N THR A 362 -35.30 8.19 -10.19
CA THR A 362 -33.89 8.45 -9.91
C THR A 362 -33.79 9.14 -8.55
N MET A 363 -32.97 8.58 -7.66
CA MET A 363 -32.72 9.11 -6.32
C MET A 363 -31.24 9.38 -6.13
N GLN A 364 -30.91 10.53 -5.53
CA GLN A 364 -29.56 10.87 -5.08
C GLN A 364 -29.63 11.42 -3.66
N GLY A 365 -28.85 10.86 -2.75
CA GLY A 365 -28.82 11.26 -1.34
C GLY A 365 -27.41 11.21 -0.77
N GLN A 366 -27.17 12.05 0.23
CA GLN A 366 -25.90 12.09 0.95
C GLN A 366 -26.16 12.25 2.44
N THR A 367 -25.36 11.57 3.26
CA THR A 367 -25.33 11.77 4.71
C THR A 367 -23.92 11.57 5.25
N THR A 368 -23.70 11.96 6.50
CA THR A 368 -22.43 11.74 7.19
C THR A 368 -22.69 10.96 8.47
N LEU A 369 -21.96 9.87 8.65
CA LEU A 369 -22.02 9.02 9.84
C LEU A 369 -20.78 9.23 10.69
N ASN A 370 -20.89 9.00 12.00
CA ASN A 370 -19.73 8.86 12.87
C ASN A 370 -19.45 7.37 13.09
N ARG A 371 -18.32 6.87 12.60
CA ARG A 371 -17.97 5.44 12.71
C ARG A 371 -17.88 4.94 14.15
N LEU A 372 -17.54 5.83 15.10
CA LEU A 372 -17.39 5.47 16.51
C LEU A 372 -18.74 5.16 17.18
N ASP A 373 -19.85 5.72 16.67
CA ASP A 373 -21.20 5.41 17.16
C ASP A 373 -21.58 3.94 16.93
N PHE A 374 -20.90 3.27 15.98
CA PHE A 374 -21.05 1.85 15.66
C PHE A 374 -19.92 0.98 16.23
N GLY A 375 -18.99 1.56 16.99
CA GLY A 375 -17.80 0.84 17.49
C GLY A 375 -16.83 0.38 16.39
N ILE A 376 -16.87 1.02 15.22
CA ILE A 376 -16.00 0.71 14.08
C ILE A 376 -14.69 1.48 14.21
N GLY A 377 -13.59 0.75 14.31
CA GLY A 377 -12.26 1.33 14.52
C GLY A 377 -12.15 2.04 15.88
N ALA A 378 -12.83 1.55 16.92
CA ALA A 378 -12.74 2.13 18.26
C ALA A 378 -11.31 2.07 18.83
N ASN A 379 -10.49 1.15 18.31
CA ASN A 379 -9.05 1.13 18.52
C ASN A 379 -8.34 2.34 17.88
N MET A 380 -8.96 3.13 17.01
CA MET A 380 -8.39 4.36 16.44
C MET A 380 -9.12 5.61 16.94
N PRO A 381 -8.90 6.04 18.19
CA PRO A 381 -9.59 7.21 18.76
C PRO A 381 -8.99 8.55 18.35
N ASP A 382 -7.93 8.56 17.53
CA ASP A 382 -7.27 9.77 17.03
C ASP A 382 -7.73 10.09 15.61
N GLU A 383 -8.45 11.21 15.47
CA GLU A 383 -9.03 11.69 14.20
C GLU A 383 -7.96 12.02 13.15
N SER A 384 -6.72 12.33 13.56
CA SER A 384 -5.62 12.59 12.64
C SER A 384 -5.10 11.31 11.96
N SER A 385 -5.29 10.16 12.61
CA SER A 385 -4.94 8.85 12.06
C SER A 385 -6.08 8.29 11.20
N LEU A 386 -7.32 8.36 11.70
CA LEU A 386 -8.52 7.96 10.97
C LEU A 386 -9.71 8.83 11.38
N GLY A 387 -10.26 9.57 10.42
CA GLY A 387 -11.39 10.47 10.60
C GLY A 387 -12.60 9.77 11.21
N PHE A 388 -13.34 10.49 12.05
CA PHE A 388 -14.55 9.95 12.67
C PHE A 388 -15.74 10.00 11.71
N ALA A 389 -15.83 11.09 10.95
CA ALA A 389 -16.82 11.30 9.91
C ALA A 389 -16.56 10.39 8.71
N VAL A 390 -17.61 9.67 8.30
CA VAL A 390 -17.68 8.88 7.07
C VAL A 390 -18.79 9.47 6.23
N ASN A 391 -18.45 9.97 5.04
CA ASN A 391 -19.46 10.42 4.08
C ASN A 391 -20.04 9.20 3.39
N VAL A 392 -21.36 9.21 3.19
CA VAL A 392 -22.10 8.16 2.49
C VAL A 392 -22.90 8.81 1.38
N ASP A 393 -22.63 8.39 0.15
CA ASP A 393 -23.25 8.89 -1.07
C ASP A 393 -24.03 7.75 -1.73
N ILE A 394 -25.29 8.02 -2.04
CA ILE A 394 -26.21 7.03 -2.60
C ILE A 394 -26.79 7.60 -3.89
N SER A 395 -26.71 6.82 -4.96
CA SER A 395 -27.40 7.10 -6.21
C SER A 395 -28.06 5.83 -6.71
N LEU A 396 -29.32 5.90 -7.11
CA LEU A 396 -29.99 4.73 -7.70
C LEU A 396 -31.03 5.11 -8.75
N VAL A 397 -31.25 4.16 -9.66
CA VAL A 397 -32.34 4.13 -10.61
C VAL A 397 -33.21 2.93 -10.30
N ALA A 398 -34.51 3.17 -10.09
CA ALA A 398 -35.48 2.12 -9.83
C ALA A 398 -36.63 2.18 -10.82
N GLU A 399 -37.19 1.02 -11.14
CA GLU A 399 -38.39 0.89 -11.96
C GLU A 399 -39.57 0.45 -11.11
N ARG A 400 -40.75 1.00 -11.39
CA ARG A 400 -41.99 0.63 -10.70
C ARG A 400 -42.31 -0.83 -10.97
N ASP A 401 -42.58 -1.59 -9.92
CA ASP A 401 -43.04 -2.96 -10.06
C ASP A 401 -44.43 -2.98 -10.71
N LYS A 402 -44.59 -3.82 -11.75
CA LYS A 402 -45.83 -3.93 -12.53
C LYS A 402 -46.67 -5.15 -12.14
N GLY A 403 -46.20 -5.92 -11.15
CA GLY A 403 -46.89 -7.11 -10.61
C GLY A 403 -46.38 -8.42 -11.19
#